data_AF-A0A511NH08-F1
#
_entry.id   AF-A0A511NH08-F1
#
_cell.length_a   1.000
_cell.length_b   1.000
_cell.length_c   1.000
_cell.angle_alpha   90.00
_cell.angle_beta   90.00
_cell.angle_gamma   90.00
#
_symmetry.space_group_name_H-M   'P 1'
#
loop_
_entity.id
_entity.type
_entity.pdbx_description
1 polymer ?
#
loop_
_entity_poly.entity_id
_entity_poly.type
_entity_poly.pdbx_seq_one_letter_code
_entity_poly.pdbx_strand_id
1 'polypeptide(L)'
;MHFKKETAQNGLIVGSITFPSEKARYTGYFIRITSIDSDEKVAKKNSTEIHISPDQIFKMKHTGQLDNQKTYLFAIERPEGNYEIPSIRLFTNSGVPSLQRTNYVGGFSIPFNVKKGEITYVGNIVFDEYANKDIIPVNYRNNFQKDINAIKIIQPYVDWDTAINDTNRNIDYNNKKVKK
;
A
#
# COMPACT_ATOMS: atom_id res chain seq x y z
N MET A 1 -14.84 -7.80 -5.71
CA MET A 1 -14.98 -7.82 -4.24
C MET A 1 -16.43 -7.51 -3.91
N HIS A 2 -17.00 -8.15 -2.88
CA HIS A 2 -18.35 -7.87 -2.38
C HIS A 2 -18.24 -7.60 -0.89
N PHE A 3 -18.09 -6.33 -0.51
CA PHE A 3 -18.00 -5.91 0.89
C PHE A 3 -19.31 -5.20 1.25
N LYS A 4 -19.99 -5.70 2.29
CA LYS A 4 -21.23 -5.13 2.83
C LYS A 4 -21.11 -5.01 4.33
N LYS A 5 -21.35 -3.81 4.86
CA LYS A 5 -21.14 -3.47 6.27
C LYS A 5 -21.86 -4.43 7.23
N GLU A 6 -23.09 -4.81 6.91
CA GLU A 6 -23.98 -5.60 7.79
C GLU A 6 -23.51 -7.05 7.95
N THR A 7 -22.84 -7.59 6.93
CA THR A 7 -22.41 -9.00 6.89
C THR A 7 -20.90 -9.17 6.99
N ALA A 8 -20.14 -8.08 6.93
CA ALA A 8 -18.69 -8.12 6.94
C ALA A 8 -18.16 -8.64 8.28
N GLN A 9 -17.24 -9.60 8.23
CA GLN A 9 -16.50 -10.08 9.41
C GLN A 9 -15.23 -9.26 9.67
N ASN A 10 -14.79 -8.50 8.67
CA ASN A 10 -13.56 -7.71 8.64
C ASN A 10 -13.88 -6.24 8.36
N GLY A 11 -12.89 -5.36 8.52
CA GLY A 11 -12.91 -4.04 7.90
C GLY A 11 -12.27 -4.09 6.51
N LEU A 12 -12.53 -3.06 5.70
CA LEU A 12 -11.93 -2.90 4.38
C LEU A 12 -10.93 -1.75 4.41
N ILE A 13 -9.68 -2.02 4.05
CA ILE A 13 -8.65 -1.01 3.87
C ILE A 13 -8.63 -0.61 2.41
N VAL A 14 -8.60 0.69 2.11
CA VAL A 14 -8.46 1.22 0.75
C VAL A 14 -7.39 2.30 0.71
N GLY A 15 -6.56 2.30 -0.33
CA GLY A 15 -5.54 3.32 -0.50
C GLY A 15 -4.92 3.27 -1.89
N SER A 16 -3.87 4.05 -2.06
CA SER A 16 -3.13 4.07 -3.32
C SER A 16 -1.63 4.20 -3.10
N ILE A 17 -0.87 3.83 -4.12
CA ILE A 17 0.55 4.15 -4.23
C ILE A 17 0.81 4.78 -5.59
N THR A 18 1.52 5.91 -5.60
CA THR A 18 1.92 6.63 -6.81
C THR A 18 3.43 6.56 -7.01
N PHE A 19 3.83 6.21 -8.22
CA PHE A 19 5.22 6.29 -8.67
C PHE A 19 5.42 7.58 -9.48
N PRO A 20 6.43 8.43 -9.18
CA PRO A 20 6.64 9.66 -9.95
C PRO A 20 7.02 9.41 -11.42
N SER A 21 7.81 8.35 -11.66
CA SER A 21 8.33 7.93 -12.98
C SER A 21 7.37 6.95 -13.68
N GLU A 22 7.33 6.97 -15.02
CA GLU A 22 6.67 5.90 -15.81
C GLU A 22 7.50 4.61 -15.81
N LYS A 23 8.83 4.75 -15.91
CA LYS A 23 9.76 3.62 -15.95
C LYS A 23 9.95 3.08 -14.54
N ALA A 24 9.44 1.88 -14.31
CA ALA A 24 9.65 1.15 -13.07
C ALA A 24 11.13 0.72 -12.95
N ARG A 25 11.67 0.73 -11.73
CA ARG A 25 13.04 0.32 -11.42
C ARG A 25 13.13 -1.14 -10.94
N TYR A 26 12.07 -1.65 -10.34
CA TYR A 26 12.00 -2.98 -9.73
C TYR A 26 10.93 -3.83 -10.42
N THR A 27 11.12 -5.14 -10.44
CA THR A 27 10.15 -6.09 -11.03
C THR A 27 8.95 -6.34 -10.13
N GLY A 28 9.05 -5.99 -8.85
CA GLY A 28 7.93 -6.10 -7.92
C GLY A 28 8.09 -5.19 -6.71
N TYR A 29 6.97 -4.70 -6.21
CA TYR A 29 6.86 -3.86 -5.02
C TYR A 29 5.83 -4.49 -4.08
N PHE A 30 6.19 -4.60 -2.81
CA PHE A 30 5.38 -5.26 -1.80
C PHE A 30 5.18 -4.28 -0.65
N ILE A 31 4.02 -3.63 -0.63
CA ILE A 31 3.66 -2.68 0.43
C ILE A 31 3.28 -3.50 1.65
N ARG A 32 4.06 -3.40 2.73
CA ARG A 32 3.79 -4.17 3.95
C ARG A 32 2.71 -3.48 4.75
N ILE A 33 1.67 -4.22 5.10
CA ILE A 33 0.67 -3.82 6.08
C ILE A 33 0.86 -4.74 7.28
N THR A 34 1.24 -4.15 8.41
CA THR A 34 1.62 -4.90 9.62
C THR A 34 0.57 -4.66 10.69
N SER A 35 0.08 -5.73 11.31
CA SER A 35 -0.78 -5.63 12.48
C SER A 35 0.06 -5.34 13.72
N ILE A 36 -0.38 -4.37 14.52
CA ILE A 36 0.25 -3.99 15.78
C ILE A 36 -0.51 -4.73 16.90
N ASP A 37 0.07 -5.83 17.36
CA ASP A 37 -0.46 -6.65 18.44
C ASP A 37 0.67 -7.04 19.42
N SER A 38 0.31 -7.22 20.69
CA SER A 38 1.21 -7.73 21.71
C SER A 38 1.60 -9.21 21.51
N ASP A 39 0.73 -10.00 20.88
CA ASP A 39 1.03 -11.38 20.48
C ASP A 39 1.61 -11.42 19.06
N GLU A 40 2.89 -11.79 18.95
CA GLU A 40 3.62 -11.87 17.69
C GLU A 40 2.96 -12.82 16.67
N LYS A 41 2.34 -13.92 17.14
CA LYS A 41 1.67 -14.87 16.24
C LYS A 41 0.42 -14.24 15.63
N VAL A 42 -0.33 -13.48 16.42
CA VAL A 42 -1.51 -12.74 15.96
C VAL A 42 -1.09 -11.63 14.99
N ALA A 43 -0.08 -10.84 15.38
CA ALA A 43 0.47 -9.78 14.53
C ALA A 43 0.90 -10.33 13.16
N LYS A 44 1.67 -11.42 13.14
CA LYS A 44 2.15 -12.05 11.90
C LYS A 44 1.01 -12.62 11.06
N LYS A 45 0.03 -13.28 11.68
CA LYS A 45 -1.13 -13.86 11.00
C LYS A 45 -1.99 -12.80 10.31
N ASN A 46 -2.14 -11.63 10.94
CA ASN A 46 -2.99 -10.55 10.44
C ASN A 46 -2.25 -9.58 9.49
N SER A 47 -0.92 -9.67 9.43
CA SER A 47 -0.10 -8.87 8.51
C SER A 47 -0.11 -9.41 7.09
N THR A 48 0.20 -8.55 6.12
CA THR A 48 0.22 -8.90 4.69
C THR A 48 1.17 -8.03 3.89
N GLU A 49 1.33 -8.38 2.63
CA GLU A 49 1.85 -7.49 1.60
C GLU A 49 0.81 -7.27 0.48
N ILE A 50 0.79 -6.05 -0.07
CA ILE A 50 0.12 -5.76 -1.33
C ILE A 50 1.18 -5.80 -2.42
N HIS A 51 1.04 -6.73 -3.36
CA HIS A 51 1.98 -6.90 -4.46
C HIS A 51 1.59 -6.07 -5.68
N ILE A 52 2.54 -5.31 -6.19
CA ILE A 52 2.46 -4.57 -7.45
C ILE A 52 3.55 -5.08 -8.37
N SER A 53 3.15 -5.53 -9.55
CA SER A 53 4.05 -5.93 -10.63
C SER A 53 3.87 -4.95 -11.80
N PRO A 54 4.94 -4.23 -12.19
CA PRO A 54 4.98 -3.53 -13.47
C PRO A 54 4.79 -4.48 -14.66
N ASP A 55 4.46 -3.90 -15.82
CA ASP A 55 4.58 -4.60 -17.09
C ASP A 55 6.07 -4.79 -17.44
N GLN A 56 6.39 -5.95 -18.02
CA GLN A 56 7.75 -6.40 -18.32
C GLN A 56 7.90 -6.90 -19.76
N ILE A 57 6.84 -6.92 -20.58
CA ILE A 57 6.87 -7.57 -21.91
C ILE A 57 7.82 -6.86 -22.88
N PHE A 58 7.77 -5.52 -22.95
CA PHE A 58 8.63 -4.73 -23.84
C PHE A 58 9.58 -3.79 -23.09
N LYS A 59 9.09 -3.18 -22.02
CA LYS A 59 9.86 -2.29 -21.14
C LYS A 59 9.27 -2.35 -19.74
N MET A 60 10.13 -2.25 -18.72
CA MET A 60 9.69 -2.19 -17.33
C MET A 60 8.99 -0.85 -17.06
N LYS A 61 7.65 -0.86 -16.97
CA LYS A 61 6.83 0.35 -16.78
C LYS A 61 5.65 0.10 -15.85
N HIS A 62 5.26 1.15 -15.14
CA HIS A 62 4.04 1.10 -14.32
C HIS A 62 2.78 1.01 -15.19
N THR A 63 1.75 0.38 -14.62
CA THR A 63 0.46 0.01 -15.22
C THR A 63 -0.69 0.20 -14.24
N GLY A 64 -0.56 1.19 -13.35
CA GLY A 64 -1.58 1.59 -12.39
C GLY A 64 -2.86 2.08 -13.07
N GLN A 65 -3.90 2.31 -12.27
CA GLN A 65 -5.21 2.71 -12.75
C GLN A 65 -5.35 4.23 -12.95
N LEU A 66 -4.48 5.03 -12.32
CA LEU A 66 -4.57 6.50 -12.32
C LEU A 66 -3.23 7.17 -12.68
N ASP A 67 -3.29 8.50 -12.87
CA ASP A 67 -2.14 9.39 -13.07
C ASP A 67 -1.19 8.93 -14.20
N ASN A 68 -1.75 8.66 -15.38
CA ASN A 68 -1.04 8.09 -16.54
C ASN A 68 -0.38 6.74 -16.21
N GLN A 69 -1.14 5.84 -15.59
CA GLN A 69 -0.72 4.49 -15.20
C GLN A 69 0.33 4.42 -14.10
N LYS A 70 0.50 5.48 -13.32
CA LYS A 70 1.51 5.53 -12.26
C LYS A 70 0.97 5.29 -10.86
N THR A 71 -0.35 5.35 -10.71
CA THR A 71 -1.00 5.19 -9.41
C THR A 71 -1.79 3.90 -9.36
N TYR A 72 -1.43 3.04 -8.42
CA TYR A 72 -2.08 1.77 -8.18
C TYR A 72 -3.06 1.91 -7.01
N LEU A 73 -4.31 1.59 -7.25
CA LEU A 73 -5.34 1.49 -6.22
C LEU A 73 -5.31 0.10 -5.60
N PHE A 74 -5.52 0.01 -4.29
CA PHE A 74 -5.67 -1.25 -3.58
C PHE A 74 -6.84 -1.21 -2.62
N ALA A 75 -7.49 -2.36 -2.45
CA ALA A 75 -8.46 -2.59 -1.40
C ALA A 75 -8.32 -4.01 -0.85
N ILE A 76 -8.20 -4.15 0.46
CA ILE A 76 -8.01 -5.45 1.13
C ILE A 76 -8.80 -5.53 2.43
N GLU A 77 -9.41 -6.68 2.70
CA GLU A 77 -10.12 -6.91 3.96
C GLU A 77 -9.15 -7.32 5.07
N ARG A 78 -9.26 -6.75 6.26
CA ARG A 78 -8.45 -7.17 7.42
C ARG A 78 -9.29 -7.27 8.69
N PRO A 79 -8.93 -8.17 9.62
CA PRO A 79 -9.55 -8.21 10.94
C PRO A 79 -9.46 -6.84 11.63
N GLU A 80 -10.42 -6.55 12.50
CA GLU A 80 -10.38 -5.37 13.35
C GLU A 80 -9.06 -5.32 14.16
N GLY A 81 -8.50 -4.13 14.30
CA GLY A 81 -7.27 -3.91 15.04
C GLY A 81 -6.48 -2.69 14.57
N ASN A 82 -5.31 -2.50 15.18
CA ASN A 82 -4.38 -1.43 14.83
C ASN A 82 -3.36 -1.96 13.83
N TYR A 83 -3.03 -1.15 12.82
CA TYR A 83 -2.13 -1.51 11.75
C TYR A 83 -1.22 -0.33 11.39
N GLU A 84 -0.14 -0.65 10.67
CA GLU A 84 0.72 0.33 10.04
C GLU A 84 1.21 -0.13 8.67
N ILE A 85 1.64 0.83 7.85
CA ILE A 85 2.49 0.58 6.68
C ILE A 85 3.92 1.05 7.01
N PRO A 86 4.83 0.14 7.40
CA PRO A 86 6.16 0.53 7.89
C PRO A 86 7.26 0.45 6.83
N SER A 87 7.00 -0.22 5.71
CA SER A 87 7.99 -0.43 4.66
C SER A 87 7.40 -0.90 3.34
N ILE A 88 8.20 -0.75 2.30
CA ILE A 88 8.00 -1.32 0.96
C ILE A 88 9.17 -2.24 0.68
N ARG A 89 8.86 -3.52 0.40
CA ARG A 89 9.85 -4.49 -0.05
C ARG A 89 9.94 -4.42 -1.58
N LEU A 90 11.17 -4.31 -2.07
CA LEU A 90 11.52 -4.14 -3.47
C LEU A 90 12.14 -5.42 -3.98
N PHE A 91 11.67 -5.90 -5.13
CA PHE A 91 12.15 -7.14 -5.71
C PHE A 91 12.66 -6.90 -7.13
N THR A 92 13.84 -7.43 -7.41
CA THR A 92 14.40 -7.48 -8.76
C THR A 92 14.64 -8.92 -9.15
N ASN A 93 14.05 -9.35 -10.25
CA ASN A 93 14.33 -10.62 -10.91
C ASN A 93 14.99 -10.37 -12.26
N SER A 94 16.19 -10.90 -12.47
CA SER A 94 16.89 -10.80 -13.75
C SER A 94 16.74 -12.04 -14.63
N GLY A 95 15.80 -12.94 -14.31
CA GLY A 95 15.63 -14.23 -14.98
C GLY A 95 16.64 -15.31 -14.55
N VAL A 96 17.63 -14.96 -13.71
CA VAL A 96 18.62 -15.89 -13.14
C VAL A 96 18.40 -15.96 -11.62
N PRO A 97 18.11 -17.13 -11.03
CA PRO A 97 17.80 -17.23 -9.60
C PRO A 97 18.87 -16.63 -8.68
N SER A 98 20.16 -16.81 -9.00
CA SER A 98 21.28 -16.30 -8.19
C SER A 98 21.43 -14.77 -8.23
N LEU A 99 20.73 -14.09 -9.12
CA LEU A 99 20.78 -12.64 -9.30
C LEU A 99 19.50 -11.95 -8.78
N GLN A 100 18.58 -12.70 -8.18
CA GLN A 100 17.41 -12.13 -7.51
C GLN A 100 17.85 -11.31 -6.30
N ARG A 101 17.28 -10.11 -6.15
CA ARG A 101 17.59 -9.21 -5.04
C ARG A 101 16.32 -8.72 -4.38
N THR A 102 16.35 -8.70 -3.05
CA THR A 102 15.30 -8.13 -2.22
C THR A 102 15.89 -7.02 -1.37
N ASN A 103 15.33 -5.82 -1.50
CA ASN A 103 15.66 -4.66 -0.68
C ASN A 103 14.42 -4.20 0.08
N TYR A 104 14.62 -3.46 1.17
CA TYR A 104 13.52 -2.86 1.94
C TYR A 104 13.74 -1.36 2.05
N VAL A 105 12.71 -0.59 1.76
CA VAL A 105 12.62 0.84 2.07
C VAL A 105 11.67 0.99 3.24
N GLY A 106 12.13 1.61 4.31
CA GLY A 106 11.32 1.89 5.49
C GLY A 106 12.00 2.98 6.31
N GLY A 107 11.84 2.95 7.64
CA GLY A 107 12.14 4.14 8.46
C GLY A 107 11.01 5.16 8.41
N PHE A 108 9.80 4.68 8.15
CA PHE A 108 8.56 5.43 8.27
C PHE A 108 7.47 4.53 8.86
N SER A 109 6.37 5.12 9.32
CA SER A 109 5.15 4.42 9.69
C SER A 109 3.95 5.26 9.25
N ILE A 110 2.93 4.61 8.69
CA ILE A 110 1.62 5.22 8.41
C ILE A 110 0.61 4.43 9.25
N PRO A 111 0.26 4.89 10.46
CA PRO A 111 -0.65 4.17 11.35
C PRO A 111 -2.11 4.34 10.92
N PHE A 112 -2.91 3.30 11.13
CA PHE A 112 -4.35 3.34 10.93
C PHE A 112 -5.05 2.22 11.71
N ASN A 113 -6.35 2.42 11.94
CA ASN A 113 -7.19 1.46 12.63
C ASN A 113 -8.17 0.85 11.65
N VAL A 114 -8.35 -0.47 11.72
CA VAL A 114 -9.36 -1.19 10.95
C VAL A 114 -10.49 -1.52 11.90
N LYS A 115 -11.72 -1.16 11.53
CA LYS A 115 -12.92 -1.58 12.26
C LYS A 115 -13.79 -2.48 11.41
N LYS A 116 -14.45 -3.42 12.06
CA LYS A 116 -15.37 -4.35 11.40
C LYS A 116 -16.48 -3.59 10.66
N GLY A 117 -16.68 -3.92 9.39
CA GLY A 117 -17.73 -3.32 8.55
C GLY A 117 -17.45 -1.87 8.11
N GLU A 118 -16.34 -1.26 8.50
CA GLU A 118 -15.93 0.08 8.04
C GLU A 118 -14.95 -0.02 6.87
N ILE A 119 -15.05 0.93 5.94
CA ILE A 119 -14.07 1.14 4.89
C ILE A 119 -13.12 2.25 5.35
N THR A 120 -11.86 1.92 5.62
CA THR A 120 -10.84 2.87 6.06
C THR A 120 -9.96 3.27 4.88
N TYR A 121 -9.98 4.54 4.50
CA TYR A 121 -9.00 5.06 3.56
C TYR A 121 -7.68 5.31 4.26
N VAL A 122 -6.56 4.81 3.72
CA VAL A 122 -5.22 4.91 4.32
C VAL A 122 -4.28 5.87 3.60
N GLY A 123 -4.78 6.65 2.63
CA GLY A 123 -3.99 7.65 1.92
C GLY A 123 -3.33 7.15 0.63
N ASN A 124 -2.64 8.08 -0.02
CA ASN A 124 -1.75 7.83 -1.14
C ASN A 124 -0.29 7.87 -0.70
N ILE A 125 0.41 6.77 -0.93
CA ILE A 125 1.85 6.66 -0.72
C ILE A 125 2.55 7.08 -2.01
N VAL A 126 3.26 8.20 -2.00
CA VAL A 126 4.10 8.60 -3.15
C VAL A 126 5.49 8.02 -2.93
N PHE A 127 5.86 7.04 -3.74
CA PHE A 127 7.15 6.34 -3.62
C PHE A 127 8.07 6.68 -4.79
N ASP A 128 9.12 7.44 -4.50
CA ASP A 128 10.20 7.73 -5.44
C ASP A 128 11.28 6.65 -5.36
N GLU A 129 11.18 5.69 -6.26
CA GLU A 129 12.11 4.58 -6.38
C GLU A 129 13.51 4.97 -6.91
N TYR A 130 13.68 6.21 -7.37
CA TYR A 130 14.94 6.77 -7.85
C TYR A 130 15.56 7.76 -6.86
N ALA A 131 14.93 7.99 -5.70
CA ALA A 131 15.47 8.83 -4.65
C ALA A 131 16.90 8.41 -4.26
N ASN A 132 17.78 9.41 -4.16
CA ASN A 132 19.14 9.24 -3.65
C ASN A 132 19.14 9.03 -2.14
N LYS A 133 20.28 8.61 -1.57
CA LYS A 133 20.42 8.30 -0.14
C LYS A 133 20.02 9.45 0.80
N ASP A 134 20.10 10.69 0.32
CA ASP A 134 19.82 11.90 1.12
C ASP A 134 18.38 12.43 0.94
N ILE A 135 17.56 11.77 0.11
CA ILE A 135 16.18 12.17 -0.16
C ILE A 135 15.23 11.16 0.50
N ILE A 136 14.20 11.66 1.17
CA ILE A 136 13.13 10.82 1.72
C ILE A 136 12.37 10.17 0.55
N PRO A 137 12.46 8.84 0.38
CA PRO A 137 11.92 8.16 -0.81
C PRO A 137 10.39 8.00 -0.77
N VAL A 138 9.77 8.16 0.40
CA VAL A 138 8.35 7.92 0.61
C VAL A 138 7.71 9.18 1.16
N ASN A 139 6.67 9.67 0.51
CA ASN A 139 5.83 10.76 0.98
C ASN A 139 4.38 10.30 1.11
N TYR A 140 3.62 10.98 1.95
CA TYR A 140 2.19 10.73 2.14
C TYR A 140 1.36 11.89 1.59
N ARG A 141 0.24 11.57 0.94
CA ARG A 141 -0.76 12.55 0.51
C ARG A 141 -2.16 12.03 0.79
N ASN A 142 -3.04 12.89 1.27
CA ASN A 142 -4.46 12.57 1.33
C ASN A 142 -5.11 12.87 -0.03
N ASN A 143 -5.42 11.83 -0.80
CA ASN A 143 -6.08 11.90 -2.11
C ASN A 143 -7.48 11.28 -2.09
N PHE A 144 -8.14 11.27 -0.92
CA PHE A 144 -9.37 10.52 -0.67
C PHE A 144 -10.39 10.61 -1.80
N GLN A 145 -10.80 11.82 -2.20
CA GLN A 145 -11.84 11.99 -3.22
C GLN A 145 -11.44 11.38 -4.56
N LYS A 146 -10.19 11.56 -4.99
CA LYS A 146 -9.68 11.04 -6.27
C LYS A 146 -9.67 9.52 -6.26
N ASP A 147 -9.14 8.95 -5.20
CA ASP A 147 -8.92 7.50 -5.10
C ASP A 147 -10.26 6.76 -4.93
N ILE A 148 -11.18 7.29 -4.10
CA ILE A 148 -12.51 6.73 -3.89
C ILE A 148 -13.36 6.79 -5.16
N ASN A 149 -13.36 7.91 -5.87
CA ASN A 149 -14.10 8.02 -7.14
C ASN A 149 -13.61 7.01 -8.17
N ALA A 150 -12.29 6.80 -8.25
CA ALA A 150 -11.71 5.86 -9.19
C ALA A 150 -11.98 4.39 -8.81
N ILE A 151 -11.83 4.03 -7.54
CA ILE A 151 -12.06 2.64 -7.12
C ILE A 151 -13.53 2.25 -7.19
N LYS A 152 -14.46 3.21 -7.04
CA LYS A 152 -15.90 3.00 -7.27
C LYS A 152 -16.22 2.52 -8.68
N ILE A 153 -15.48 3.00 -9.68
CA ILE A 153 -15.64 2.56 -11.08
C ILE A 153 -15.11 1.13 -11.25
N ILE A 154 -13.98 0.80 -10.60
CA ILE A 154 -13.32 -0.50 -10.73
C ILE A 154 -14.05 -1.59 -9.92
N GLN A 155 -14.65 -1.23 -8.79
CA GLN A 155 -15.31 -2.12 -7.85
C GLN A 155 -16.71 -1.58 -7.48
N PRO A 156 -17.67 -1.57 -8.43
CA PRO A 156 -18.96 -0.89 -8.24
C PRO A 156 -19.90 -1.56 -7.23
N TYR A 157 -19.59 -2.78 -6.78
CA TYR A 157 -20.41 -3.54 -5.84
C TYR A 157 -20.07 -3.31 -4.36
N VAL A 158 -19.13 -2.40 -4.08
CA VAL A 158 -18.79 -1.97 -2.72
C VAL A 158 -19.37 -0.56 -2.52
N ASP A 159 -19.99 -0.32 -1.37
CA ASP A 159 -20.53 0.99 -1.01
C ASP A 159 -19.43 1.95 -0.54
N TRP A 160 -18.68 2.48 -1.50
CA TRP A 160 -17.54 3.36 -1.24
C TRP A 160 -17.91 4.70 -0.62
N ASP A 161 -19.19 5.10 -0.67
CA ASP A 161 -19.64 6.35 -0.07
C ASP A 161 -19.59 6.29 1.47
N THR A 162 -19.43 5.08 2.02
CA THR A 162 -19.21 4.84 3.46
C THR A 162 -17.74 4.90 3.88
N ALA A 163 -16.82 5.17 2.95
CA ALA A 163 -15.39 5.23 3.26
C ALA A 163 -15.06 6.40 4.20
N ILE A 164 -14.29 6.10 5.23
CA ILE A 164 -13.88 7.05 6.26
C ILE A 164 -12.52 7.61 5.88
N ASN A 165 -12.46 8.94 5.78
CA ASN A 165 -11.23 9.69 5.60
C ASN A 165 -10.74 10.24 6.94
N ASP A 166 -9.62 9.72 7.44
CA ASP A 166 -8.92 10.35 8.56
C ASP A 166 -8.00 11.45 8.01
N THR A 167 -8.45 12.70 8.09
CA THR A 167 -7.69 13.86 7.62
C THR A 167 -6.50 14.19 8.50
N ASN A 168 -6.43 13.63 9.71
CA ASN A 168 -5.33 13.86 10.65
C ASN A 168 -4.22 12.80 10.50
N ARG A 169 -4.42 11.77 9.67
CA ARG A 169 -3.40 10.75 9.43
C ARG A 169 -2.19 11.37 8.75
N ASN A 170 -1.02 11.08 9.31
CA ASN A 170 0.28 11.50 8.80
C ASN A 170 1.23 10.31 8.70
N ILE A 171 2.36 10.55 8.04
CA ILE A 171 3.49 9.64 8.00
C ILE A 171 4.52 10.07 9.05
N ASP A 172 4.92 9.12 9.88
CA ASP A 172 5.95 9.33 10.90
C ASP A 172 7.28 8.79 10.40
N TYR A 173 8.28 9.65 10.22
CA TYR A 173 9.62 9.22 9.82
C TYR A 173 10.45 8.84 11.04
N ASN A 174 10.84 7.57 11.11
CA ASN A 174 11.68 7.03 12.17
C ASN A 174 13.10 6.85 11.64
N ASN A 175 14.10 7.50 12.27
CA ASN A 175 15.53 7.34 11.95
C ASN A 175 16.09 5.92 12.24
N LYS A 176 15.24 4.92 12.52
CA LYS A 176 15.64 3.55 12.83
C LYS A 176 15.67 2.71 11.56
N LYS A 177 16.79 2.01 11.34
CA LYS A 177 16.94 1.05 10.23
C LYS A 177 15.86 -0.02 10.27
N VAL A 178 15.24 -0.30 9.12
CA VAL A 178 14.28 -1.39 8.93
C VAL A 178 14.91 -2.70 9.39
N LYS A 179 14.29 -3.41 10.35
CA LYS A 179 14.66 -4.79 10.66
C LYS A 179 14.24 -5.66 9.48
N LYS A 180 15.23 -6.33 8.86
CA LYS A 180 15.03 -7.31 7.78
C LYS A 180 14.26 -8.52 8.28
#